data_AF-A0A967I8Y8-F1
#
_entry.id   AF-A0A967I8Y8-F1
#
_cell.length_a   1.000
_cell.length_b   1.000
_cell.length_c   1.000
_cell.angle_alpha   90.00
_cell.angle_beta   90.00
_cell.angle_gamma   90.00
#
_symmetry.space_group_name_H-M   'P 1'
#
loop_
_entity.id
_entity.type
_entity.pdbx_description
1 polymer ?
#
loop_
_entity_poly.entity_id
_entity_poly.type
_entity_poly.pdbx_seq_one_letter_code
_entity_poly.pdbx_strand_id
1 'polypeptide(L)'
;MPHSHELFEAAQKHIPGGVNSPVRAFKGVGGEPIFFKRAEGAYTYSESDKKYIDYVASWGPMVAGHSHPAVIKAVQETAASGLSFGAPTVLETVMADKLCEL
;
A
#
# COMPACT_ATOMS: atom_id res chain seq x y z
N MET A 1 -19.07 6.85 -8.49
CA MET A 1 -17.93 6.04 -7.99
C MET A 1 -18.43 4.62 -7.84
N PRO A 2 -17.75 3.61 -8.40
CA PRO A 2 -18.22 2.23 -8.28
C PRO A 2 -18.22 1.79 -6.82
N HIS A 3 -19.23 1.03 -6.43
CA HIS A 3 -19.31 0.43 -5.10
C HIS A 3 -18.26 -0.69 -4.98
N SER A 4 -17.74 -0.98 -3.78
CA SER A 4 -16.73 -2.06 -3.62
C SER A 4 -17.19 -3.41 -4.17
N HIS A 5 -18.50 -3.65 -4.21
CA HIS A 5 -19.13 -4.81 -4.84
C HIS A 5 -18.81 -4.92 -6.34
N GLU A 6 -19.10 -3.86 -7.12
CA GLU A 6 -18.86 -3.84 -8.56
C GLU A 6 -17.37 -4.03 -8.90
N LEU A 7 -16.49 -3.44 -8.09
CA LEU A 7 -15.05 -3.60 -8.22
C LEU A 7 -14.61 -5.04 -7.92
N PHE A 8 -15.20 -5.67 -6.91
CA PHE A 8 -14.90 -7.05 -6.56
C PHE A 8 -15.39 -8.02 -7.64
N GLU A 9 -16.61 -7.84 -8.16
CA GLU A 9 -17.14 -8.61 -9.29
C GLU A 9 -16.26 -8.46 -10.53
N ALA A 10 -15.84 -7.23 -10.86
CA ALA A 10 -14.94 -6.98 -11.98
C ALA A 10 -13.58 -7.67 -11.79
N ALA A 11 -13.00 -7.61 -10.60
CA ALA A 11 -11.73 -8.25 -10.28
C ALA A 11 -11.80 -9.78 -10.41
N GLN A 12 -12.90 -10.41 -9.99
CA GLN A 12 -13.09 -11.86 -10.08
C GLN A 12 -13.05 -12.41 -11.51
N LYS A 13 -13.26 -11.58 -12.54
CA LYS A 13 -13.20 -12.01 -13.95
C LYS A 13 -11.83 -12.56 -14.33
N HIS A 14 -10.75 -11.99 -13.77
CA HIS A 14 -9.38 -12.32 -14.18
C HIS A 14 -8.40 -12.51 -13.01
N ILE A 15 -8.81 -12.23 -11.76
CA ILE A 15 -7.99 -12.42 -10.57
C ILE A 15 -8.63 -13.52 -9.73
N PRO A 16 -7.94 -14.65 -9.46
CA PRO A 16 -8.48 -15.73 -8.63
C PRO A 16 -8.94 -15.21 -7.26
N GLY A 17 -10.23 -15.38 -6.95
CA GLY A 17 -10.83 -14.87 -5.71
C GLY A 17 -10.91 -13.33 -5.63
N GLY A 18 -10.73 -12.62 -6.75
CA GLY A 18 -10.83 -11.17 -6.86
C GLY A 18 -9.72 -10.37 -6.17
N VAL A 19 -8.65 -11.04 -5.69
CA VAL A 19 -7.57 -10.40 -4.92
C VAL A 19 -6.19 -11.02 -5.20
N ASN A 20 -5.13 -10.22 -5.11
CA ASN A 20 -3.73 -10.68 -5.26
C ASN A 20 -3.11 -11.23 -3.96
N SER A 21 -3.82 -11.15 -2.84
CA SER A 21 -3.38 -11.69 -1.55
C SER A 21 -4.58 -12.33 -0.86
N PRO A 22 -4.56 -13.64 -0.54
CA PRO A 22 -5.76 -14.38 -0.13
C PRO A 22 -6.51 -13.80 1.08
N VAL A 23 -5.78 -13.26 2.07
CA VAL A 23 -6.38 -12.65 3.27
C VAL A 23 -7.28 -11.47 2.92
N ARG A 24 -7.01 -10.79 1.80
CA ARG A 24 -7.79 -9.64 1.33
C ARG A 24 -9.15 -10.04 0.78
N ALA A 25 -9.45 -11.32 0.55
CA ALA A 25 -10.77 -11.77 0.09
C ALA A 25 -11.81 -11.85 1.23
N PHE A 26 -11.45 -11.49 2.46
CA PHE A 26 -12.33 -11.46 3.64
C PHE A 26 -12.99 -12.81 4.01
N LYS A 27 -12.53 -13.94 3.45
CA LYS A 27 -13.08 -15.27 3.74
C LYS A 27 -13.10 -15.63 5.24
N GLY A 28 -12.16 -15.09 6.03
CA GLY A 28 -12.09 -15.32 7.47
C GLY A 28 -13.03 -14.44 8.33
N VAL A 29 -13.60 -13.38 7.75
CA VAL A 29 -14.46 -12.41 8.46
C VAL A 29 -15.86 -12.27 7.84
N GLY A 30 -16.08 -12.84 6.66
CA GLY A 30 -17.32 -12.74 5.91
C GLY A 30 -17.48 -11.42 5.14
N GLY A 31 -18.47 -11.39 4.24
CA GLY A 31 -18.73 -10.24 3.38
C GLY A 31 -17.75 -10.09 2.21
N GLU A 32 -17.75 -8.91 1.60
CA GLU A 32 -16.90 -8.55 0.48
C GLU A 32 -15.78 -7.58 0.91
N PRO A 33 -14.63 -7.60 0.22
CA PRO A 33 -13.52 -6.72 0.57
C PRO A 33 -13.80 -5.26 0.25
N ILE A 34 -13.22 -4.39 1.07
CA ILE A 34 -13.24 -2.94 0.87
C ILE A 34 -12.11 -2.57 -0.09
N PHE A 35 -12.44 -1.86 -1.17
CA PHE A 35 -11.47 -1.26 -2.07
C PHE A 35 -11.09 0.14 -1.57
N PHE A 36 -9.79 0.40 -1.42
CA PHE A 36 -9.24 1.65 -0.92
C PHE A 36 -8.53 2.43 -2.03
N LYS A 37 -8.72 3.76 -2.05
CA LYS A 37 -8.15 4.66 -3.07
C LYS A 37 -7.05 5.60 -2.58
N ARG A 38 -7.00 5.88 -1.28
CA ARG A 38 -5.94 6.68 -0.65
C ARG A 38 -5.79 6.36 0.83
N ALA A 39 -4.65 6.73 1.39
CA ALA A 39 -4.38 6.64 2.82
C ALA A 39 -3.46 7.80 3.25
N GLU A 40 -3.67 8.31 4.47
CA GLU A 40 -2.94 9.46 5.01
C GLU A 40 -2.94 9.41 6.55
N GLY A 41 -1.76 9.55 7.16
CA GLY A 41 -1.59 9.45 8.61
C GLY A 41 -2.13 8.12 9.13
N ALA A 42 -3.05 8.16 10.08
CA ALA A 42 -3.69 6.97 10.66
C ALA A 42 -4.95 6.50 9.91
N TYR A 43 -5.23 7.02 8.70
CA TYR A 43 -6.50 6.79 8.01
C TYR A 43 -6.35 6.18 6.63
N THR A 44 -7.31 5.33 6.26
CA THR A 44 -7.55 4.86 4.89
C THR A 44 -8.93 5.31 4.41
N TYR A 45 -9.08 5.44 3.10
CA TYR A 45 -10.29 5.95 2.46
C TYR A 45 -10.73 5.00 1.35
N SER A 46 -11.96 4.48 1.45
CA SER A 46 -12.52 3.57 0.45
C SER A 46 -12.83 4.30 -0.86
N GLU A 47 -13.09 3.52 -1.92
CA GLU A 47 -13.58 4.04 -3.20
C GLU A 47 -14.89 4.84 -3.06
N SER A 48 -15.70 4.48 -2.06
CA SER A 48 -16.92 5.20 -1.64
C SER A 48 -16.68 6.37 -0.67
N ASP A 49 -15.45 6.86 -0.54
CA ASP A 49 -15.05 7.99 0.32
C ASP A 49 -15.26 7.80 1.83
N LYS A 50 -15.56 6.57 2.27
CA LYS A 50 -15.65 6.27 3.70
C LYS A 50 -14.25 6.23 4.30
N LYS A 51 -14.06 6.99 5.40
CA LYS A 51 -12.81 7.07 6.16
C LYS A 51 -12.80 6.02 7.28
N TYR A 52 -11.67 5.35 7.46
CA TYR A 52 -11.44 4.36 8.52
C TYR A 52 -10.18 4.73 9.30
N ILE A 53 -10.20 4.55 10.63
CA ILE A 53 -8.96 4.51 11.42
C ILE A 53 -8.29 3.17 11.12
N ASP A 54 -7.05 3.18 10.67
CA ASP A 54 -6.36 1.99 10.17
C ASP A 54 -5.45 1.36 11.22
N TYR A 55 -5.86 0.19 11.71
CA TYR A 55 -5.05 -0.68 12.57
C TYR A 55 -4.39 -1.83 11.80
N VAL A 56 -4.64 -1.96 10.50
CA VAL A 56 -3.95 -2.93 9.63
C VAL A 56 -2.60 -2.36 9.18
N ALA A 57 -2.53 -1.06 8.86
CA ALA A 57 -1.29 -0.33 8.60
C ALA A 57 -0.40 -1.01 7.54
N SER A 58 -1.02 -1.51 6.47
CA SER A 58 -0.38 -2.32 5.42
C SER A 58 0.37 -3.55 5.97
N TRP A 59 -0.12 -4.14 7.05
CA TRP A 59 0.48 -5.28 7.75
C TRP A 59 1.84 -4.97 8.40
N GLY A 60 2.12 -3.70 8.72
CA GLY A 60 3.30 -3.30 9.49
C GLY A 60 4.07 -2.05 9.01
N PRO A 61 4.36 -1.87 7.71
CA PRO A 61 5.30 -0.84 7.24
C PRO A 61 4.92 0.61 7.58
N MET A 62 3.64 0.88 7.84
CA MET A 62 3.13 2.24 8.02
C MET A 62 3.27 2.75 9.46
N VAL A 63 4.41 2.45 10.10
CA VAL A 63 4.71 2.85 11.49
C VAL A 63 4.74 4.38 11.67
N ALA A 64 5.16 5.12 10.65
CA ALA A 64 5.14 6.58 10.62
C ALA A 64 3.81 7.17 10.11
N GLY A 65 2.79 6.33 9.93
CA GLY A 65 1.55 6.67 9.24
C GLY A 65 1.68 6.61 7.72
N HIS A 66 0.53 6.49 7.05
CA HIS A 66 0.45 6.49 5.60
C HIS A 66 0.85 7.84 5.02
N SER A 67 1.52 7.81 3.86
CA SER A 67 1.86 9.02 3.10
C SER A 67 2.64 10.08 3.90
N HIS A 68 3.53 9.65 4.81
CA HIS A 68 4.36 10.57 5.58
C HIS A 68 5.13 11.53 4.64
N PRO A 69 5.03 12.87 4.78
CA PRO A 69 5.54 13.82 3.79
C PRO A 69 7.01 13.64 3.42
N ALA A 70 7.87 13.37 4.41
CA ALA A 70 9.30 13.15 4.16
C ALA A 70 9.58 11.88 3.34
N VAL A 71 8.81 10.81 3.56
CA VAL A 71 8.98 9.54 2.83
C VAL A 71 8.51 9.69 1.39
N ILE A 72 7.33 10.30 1.19
CA ILE A 72 6.79 10.55 -0.15
C ILE A 72 7.74 11.44 -0.96
N LYS A 73 8.25 12.52 -0.36
CA LYS A 73 9.20 13.42 -1.02
C LYS A 73 10.48 12.67 -1.45
N ALA A 74 11.07 11.88 -0.56
CA ALA A 74 12.29 11.12 -0.87
C ALA A 74 12.06 10.13 -2.03
N VAL A 75 10.91 9.45 -2.07
CA VAL A 75 10.54 8.56 -3.18
C VAL A 75 10.36 9.34 -4.48
N GLN A 76 9.64 10.47 -4.47
CA GLN A 76 9.41 11.30 -5.65
C GLN A 76 10.72 11.83 -6.25
N GLU A 77 11.62 12.35 -5.41
CA GLU A 77 12.93 12.86 -5.83
C GLU A 77 13.81 11.75 -6.40
N THR A 78 13.83 10.57 -5.76
CA THR A 78 14.61 9.43 -6.23
C THR A 78 14.08 8.89 -7.55
N ALA A 79 12.75 8.76 -7.69
CA ALA A 79 12.11 8.25 -8.90
C ALA A 79 12.38 9.13 -10.14
N ALA A 80 12.58 10.44 -9.97
CA ALA A 80 12.95 11.34 -11.06
C ALA A 80 14.31 10.99 -11.69
N SER A 81 15.18 10.27 -10.96
CA SER A 81 16.48 9.80 -11.46
C SER A 81 16.40 8.44 -12.16
N GLY A 82 15.23 7.79 -12.17
CA GLY A 82 15.00 6.44 -12.72
C GLY A 82 14.50 5.45 -11.68
N LEU A 83 13.67 4.50 -12.11
CA LEU A 83 13.10 3.48 -11.20
C LEU A 83 14.06 2.31 -10.92
N SER A 84 15.03 2.06 -11.79
CA SER A 84 16.03 0.99 -11.64
C SER A 84 17.20 1.22 -12.60
N PHE A 85 18.40 0.82 -12.18
CA PHE A 85 19.64 0.99 -12.95
C PHE A 85 20.30 -0.33 -13.38
N GLY A 86 19.94 -1.46 -12.75
CA GLY A 86 20.63 -2.74 -12.97
C GLY A 86 22.12 -2.73 -12.57
N ALA A 87 22.55 -1.74 -11.78
CA ALA A 87 23.91 -1.54 -11.31
C ALA A 87 23.89 -0.94 -9.89
N PRO A 88 25.00 -1.06 -9.13
CA PRO A 88 25.07 -0.57 -7.74
C PRO A 88 24.85 0.95 -7.61
N THR A 89 24.31 1.36 -6.46
CA THR A 89 24.04 2.75 -6.07
C THR A 89 24.60 3.04 -4.67
N VAL A 90 24.93 4.30 -4.41
CA VAL A 90 25.37 4.75 -3.07
C VAL A 90 24.27 4.55 -2.01
N LEU A 91 22.99 4.60 -2.41
CA LEU A 91 21.86 4.39 -1.51
C LEU A 91 21.83 2.97 -0.91
N GLU A 92 22.31 1.96 -1.65
CA GLU A 92 22.42 0.60 -1.12
C GLU A 92 23.44 0.52 0.03
N THR A 93 24.61 1.17 -0.11
CA THR A 93 25.62 1.24 0.96
C THR A 93 25.09 1.99 2.17
N VAL A 94 24.49 3.17 1.97
CA VAL A 94 23.92 3.99 3.06
C VAL A 94 22.86 3.21 3.84
N MET A 95 22.00 2.44 3.15
CA MET A 95 21.01 1.58 3.80
C MET A 95 21.68 0.47 4.64
N ALA A 96 22.67 -0.23 4.07
CA ALA A 96 23.37 -1.32 4.75
C ALA A 96 24.09 -0.85 6.02
N ASP A 97 24.82 0.27 5.92
CA ASP A 97 25.50 0.88 7.06
C ASP A 97 24.48 1.23 8.15
N LYS A 98 23.37 1.88 7.78
CA LYS A 98 22.35 2.28 8.73
C LYS A 98 21.72 1.11 9.48
N LEU A 99 21.52 -0.03 8.80
CA LEU A 99 20.96 -1.23 9.43
C LEU A 99 21.93 -1.86 10.44
N CYS A 100 23.23 -1.86 10.15
CA CYS A 100 24.25 -2.43 11.05
C CYS A 100 24.50 -1.56 12.31
N GLU A 101 24.12 -0.29 12.28
CA GLU A 101 24.26 0.65 13.40
C GLU A 101 23.12 0.58 14.44
N LEU A 102 21.98 -0.05 14.10
CA LEU A 102 20.78 -0.14 14.95
C LEU A 102 20.80 -1.39 15.84
#